data_AF-F9Q5E2-F1
#
_entry.id   AF-F9Q5E2-F1
#
_cell.length_a   1.000
_cell.length_b   1.000
_cell.length_c   1.000
_cell.angle_alpha   90.00
_cell.angle_beta   90.00
_cell.angle_gamma   90.00
#
_symmetry.space_group_name_H-M   'P 1'
#
loop_
_entity.id
_entity.type
_entity.pdbx_description
1 polymer ?
#
loop_
_entity_poly.entity_id
_entity_poly.type
_entity_poly.pdbx_seq_one_letter_code
_entity_poly.pdbx_strand_id
1 'polypeptide(L)'
;MSNKVQERRERKIKEAIKAKNWDEVTRLLQQEQSNAERRDRYHNRRIKDETIASKNAKKSVRYDVIASSDLNPEEALILEELRQAIREAKASLSEIDSKIVEMIAEQGSSYKETARYITEHYKKMSDVTVKSHYCKALKKLAPLLKAYR
;
A
#
# COMPACT_ATOMS: atom_id res chain seq x y z
N MET A 1 -18.01 -20.40 -26.94
CA MET A 1 -19.19 -19.55 -27.21
C MET A 1 -18.70 -18.28 -27.90
N SER A 2 -19.18 -17.99 -29.10
CA SER A 2 -18.79 -16.81 -29.86
C SER A 2 -19.48 -15.56 -29.28
N ASN A 3 -18.73 -14.48 -29.08
CA ASN A 3 -19.24 -13.24 -28.51
C ASN A 3 -19.95 -12.43 -29.60
N LYS A 4 -21.24 -12.11 -29.43
CA LYS A 4 -22.04 -11.31 -30.38
C LYS A 4 -21.37 -10.00 -30.81
N VAL A 5 -20.55 -9.41 -29.92
CA VAL A 5 -19.78 -8.19 -30.20
C VAL A 5 -18.66 -8.46 -31.22
N GLN A 6 -17.93 -9.57 -31.07
CA GLN A 6 -16.86 -9.98 -31.95
C GLN A 6 -17.40 -10.32 -33.36
N GLU A 7 -18.50 -11.07 -33.44
CA GLU A 7 -19.14 -11.41 -34.73
C GLU A 7 -19.59 -10.16 -35.50
N ARG A 8 -20.15 -9.18 -34.79
CA ARG A 8 -20.56 -7.90 -35.38
C ARG A 8 -19.36 -7.11 -35.90
N ARG A 9 -18.24 -7.11 -35.15
CA ARG A 9 -17.00 -6.45 -35.56
C ARG A 9 -16.41 -7.11 -36.81
N GLU A 10 -16.32 -8.43 -36.83
CA GLU A 10 -15.81 -9.19 -37.98
C GLU A 10 -16.64 -8.98 -39.25
N ARG A 11 -17.97 -8.88 -39.11
CA ARG A 11 -18.86 -8.53 -40.23
C ARG A 11 -18.56 -7.14 -40.78
N LYS A 12 -18.43 -6.14 -39.90
CA LYS A 12 -18.10 -4.77 -40.28
C LYS A 12 -16.72 -4.65 -40.94
N ILE A 13 -15.74 -5.43 -40.49
CA ILE A 13 -14.42 -5.50 -41.13
C ILE A 13 -14.55 -6.02 -42.57
N LYS A 14 -15.31 -7.10 -42.79
CA LYS A 14 -15.56 -7.64 -44.14
C LYS A 14 -16.27 -6.63 -45.05
N GLU A 15 -17.24 -5.88 -44.51
CA GLU A 15 -17.93 -4.81 -45.24
C GLU A 15 -16.98 -3.65 -45.59
N ALA A 16 -16.15 -3.21 -44.65
CA ALA A 16 -15.17 -2.14 -44.85
C ALA A 16 -14.08 -2.52 -45.88
N ILE A 17 -13.63 -3.78 -45.87
CA ILE A 17 -12.70 -4.32 -46.88
C ILE A 17 -13.35 -4.26 -48.28
N LYS A 18 -14.61 -4.69 -48.42
CA LYS A 18 -15.34 -4.61 -49.70
C LYS A 18 -15.48 -3.18 -50.20
N ALA A 19 -15.67 -2.23 -49.28
CA ALA A 19 -15.75 -0.80 -49.58
C ALA A 19 -14.37 -0.12 -49.76
N LYS A 20 -13.25 -0.86 -49.62
CA LYS A 20 -11.87 -0.34 -49.62
C LYS A 20 -11.63 0.78 -48.61
N ASN A 21 -12.40 0.82 -47.50
CA ASN A 21 -12.27 1.80 -46.44
C ASN A 21 -11.27 1.29 -45.39
N TRP A 22 -9.99 1.54 -45.62
CA TRP A 22 -8.90 1.07 -44.76
C TRP A 22 -8.87 1.76 -43.39
N ASP A 23 -9.33 3.00 -43.29
CA ASP A 23 -9.42 3.72 -42.01
C ASP A 23 -10.39 3.02 -41.06
N GLU A 24 -11.55 2.60 -41.57
CA GLU A 24 -12.54 1.86 -40.79
C GLU A 24 -12.03 0.45 -40.41
N VAL A 25 -11.27 -0.21 -41.29
CA VAL A 25 -10.62 -1.50 -40.95
C VAL A 25 -9.65 -1.32 -39.78
N THR A 26 -8.76 -0.33 -39.85
CA THR A 26 -7.80 -0.03 -38.79
C THR A 26 -8.50 0.31 -37.47
N ARG A 27 -9.55 1.15 -37.52
CA ARG A 27 -10.34 1.53 -36.34
C ARG A 27 -11.02 0.33 -35.68
N LEU A 28 -11.58 -0.59 -36.47
CA LEU A 28 -12.24 -1.81 -35.96
C LEU A 28 -11.24 -2.81 -35.38
N LEU A 29 -10.04 -2.93 -35.97
CA LEU A 29 -8.97 -3.76 -35.41
C LEU A 29 -8.46 -3.21 -34.06
N GLN A 30 -8.37 -1.89 -33.92
CA GLN A 30 -7.93 -1.22 -32.68
C GLN A 30 -9.03 -1.16 -31.60
N GLN A 31 -10.25 -1.60 -31.89
CA GLN A 31 -11.41 -1.38 -31.03
C GLN A 31 -11.29 -2.05 -29.65
N GLU A 32 -10.78 -3.28 -29.57
CA GLU A 32 -10.62 -3.99 -28.29
C GLU A 32 -9.63 -3.28 -27.38
N GLN A 33 -8.46 -2.94 -27.93
CA GLN A 33 -7.44 -2.18 -27.21
C GLN A 33 -7.98 -0.83 -26.75
N SER A 34 -8.68 -0.12 -27.64
CA SER A 34 -9.32 1.16 -27.32
C SER A 34 -10.33 1.03 -26.18
N ASN A 35 -11.09 -0.07 -26.13
CA ASN A 35 -12.05 -0.32 -25.06
C ASN A 35 -11.37 -0.66 -23.73
N ALA A 36 -10.31 -1.47 -23.76
CA ALA A 36 -9.52 -1.82 -22.59
C ALA A 36 -8.92 -0.58 -21.93
N GLU A 37 -8.36 0.33 -22.74
CA GLU A 37 -7.74 1.58 -22.29
C GLU A 37 -8.75 2.69 -21.94
N ARG A 38 -10.05 2.47 -22.16
CA ARG A 38 -11.08 3.53 -22.00
C ARG A 38 -11.07 4.15 -20.61
N ARG A 39 -10.91 3.32 -19.57
CA ARG A 39 -10.88 3.77 -18.17
C ARG A 39 -9.60 4.54 -17.86
N ASP A 40 -8.48 4.09 -18.42
CA ASP A 40 -7.19 4.74 -18.22
C ASP A 40 -7.16 6.12 -18.88
N ARG A 41 -7.73 6.26 -20.09
CA ARG A 41 -7.93 7.56 -20.74
C ARG A 41 -8.85 8.48 -19.95
N TYR A 42 -9.97 7.98 -19.41
CA TYR A 42 -10.88 8.79 -18.58
C TYR A 42 -10.20 9.39 -17.34
N HIS A 43 -9.26 8.64 -16.74
CA HIS A 43 -8.50 9.10 -15.58
C HIS A 43 -7.15 9.74 -15.94
N ASN A 44 -6.91 10.06 -17.22
CA ASN A 44 -5.63 10.61 -17.71
C ASN A 44 -4.40 9.83 -17.23
N ARG A 45 -4.51 8.50 -17.11
CA ARG A 45 -3.37 7.66 -16.78
C ARG A 45 -2.38 7.73 -17.94
N ARG A 46 -1.14 8.05 -17.61
CA ARG A 46 -0.06 8.15 -18.61
C ARG A 46 0.66 6.83 -18.72
N ILE A 47 1.15 6.53 -19.92
CA ILE A 47 1.88 5.32 -20.23
C ILE A 47 3.24 5.39 -19.54
N LYS A 48 3.66 4.31 -18.90
CA LYS A 48 4.97 4.24 -18.22
C LYS A 48 6.14 4.42 -19.20
N ASP A 49 5.95 3.94 -20.42
CA ASP A 49 6.93 3.99 -21.50
C ASP A 49 6.92 5.31 -22.29
N GLU A 50 6.13 6.29 -21.85
CA GLU A 50 6.11 7.62 -22.47
C GLU A 50 7.49 8.29 -22.33
N THR A 51 8.07 8.69 -23.47
CA THR A 51 9.34 9.41 -23.47
C THR A 51 9.12 10.81 -22.91
N ILE A 52 9.84 11.15 -21.84
CA ILE A 52 9.90 12.50 -21.30
C ILE A 52 11.07 13.20 -22.01
N ALA A 53 10.76 14.06 -22.97
CA ALA A 53 11.77 14.92 -23.57
C ALA A 53 12.13 16.07 -22.61
N SER A 54 13.32 16.02 -22.03
CA SER A 54 13.93 17.19 -21.37
C SER A 54 14.77 17.94 -22.40
N LYS A 55 14.66 19.28 -22.43
CA LYS A 55 15.38 20.13 -23.38
C LYS A 55 16.91 19.97 -23.30
N ASN A 56 17.44 19.49 -22.17
CA ASN A 56 18.89 19.41 -21.89
C ASN A 56 19.37 18.04 -21.36
N ALA A 57 18.53 16.99 -21.39
CA ALA A 57 18.93 15.66 -20.88
C ALA A 57 18.73 14.55 -21.92
N LYS A 58 19.41 13.41 -21.71
CA LYS A 58 19.16 12.17 -22.47
C LYS A 58 17.66 11.85 -22.42
N LYS A 59 17.11 11.34 -23.54
CA LYS A 59 15.72 10.85 -23.57
C LYS A 59 15.56 9.81 -22.47
N SER A 60 14.69 10.09 -21.50
CA SER A 60 14.33 9.19 -20.41
C SER A 60 12.87 8.80 -20.54
N VAL A 61 12.55 7.61 -20.07
CA VAL A 61 11.20 7.08 -20.06
C VAL A 61 10.55 7.45 -18.71
N ARG A 62 9.22 7.63 -18.61
CA ARG A 62 8.61 8.02 -17.32
C ARG A 62 8.99 7.06 -16.19
N TYR A 63 9.08 5.77 -16.48
CA TYR A 63 9.44 4.76 -15.50
C TYR A 63 10.81 5.03 -14.83
N ASP A 64 11.77 5.54 -15.59
CA ASP A 64 13.14 5.81 -15.10
C ASP A 64 13.20 6.90 -14.02
N VAL A 65 12.17 7.75 -13.96
CA VAL A 65 12.10 8.90 -13.05
C VAL A 65 11.20 8.62 -11.84
N ILE A 66 10.43 7.53 -11.88
CA ILE A 66 9.58 7.13 -10.75
C ILE A 66 10.47 6.40 -9.75
N ALA A 67 10.70 7.03 -8.59
CA ALA A 67 11.38 6.39 -7.49
C ALA A 67 10.64 5.12 -7.05
N SER A 68 11.38 4.07 -6.66
CA SER A 68 10.77 2.89 -6.05
C SER A 68 10.08 3.29 -4.75
N SER A 69 9.00 2.59 -4.41
CA SER A 69 8.37 2.67 -3.09
C SER A 69 9.15 1.89 -2.03
N ASP A 70 10.14 1.11 -2.43
CA ASP A 70 10.95 0.29 -1.52
C ASP A 70 11.91 1.18 -0.73
N LEU A 71 12.17 0.77 0.52
CA LEU A 71 13.16 1.43 1.36
C LEU A 71 14.54 1.27 0.76
N ASN A 72 15.30 2.35 0.73
CA ASN A 72 16.72 2.26 0.42
C ASN A 72 17.48 1.55 1.57
N PRO A 73 18.72 1.09 1.36
CA PRO A 73 19.46 0.34 2.39
C PRO A 73 19.66 1.12 3.71
N GLU A 74 19.80 2.43 3.65
CA GLU A 74 19.95 3.30 4.83
C GLU A 74 18.64 3.39 5.61
N GLU A 75 17.52 3.63 4.92
CA GLU A 75 16.18 3.64 5.51
C GLU A 75 15.81 2.28 6.12
N ALA A 76 16.17 1.19 5.44
CA ALA A 76 15.96 -0.17 5.95
C ALA A 76 16.78 -0.42 7.23
N LEU A 77 18.03 0.05 7.27
CA LEU A 77 18.88 -0.06 8.46
C LEU A 77 18.31 0.74 9.64
N ILE A 78 17.92 2.00 9.41
CA ILE A 78 17.29 2.87 10.43
C ILE A 78 16.02 2.21 10.99
N LEU A 79 15.20 1.59 10.13
CA LEU A 79 14.00 0.89 10.55
C LEU A 79 14.31 -0.33 11.44
N GLU A 80 15.34 -1.11 11.11
CA GLU A 80 15.76 -2.25 11.92
C GLU A 80 16.35 -1.83 13.27
N GLU A 81 17.16 -0.77 13.31
CA GLU A 81 17.67 -0.19 14.55
C GLU A 81 16.53 0.30 15.45
N LEU A 82 15.53 0.99 14.87
CA LEU A 82 14.33 1.42 15.59
C LEU A 82 13.55 0.23 16.16
N ARG A 83 13.36 -0.83 15.36
CA ARG A 83 12.69 -2.06 15.82
C ARG A 83 13.43 -2.72 16.97
N GLN A 84 14.76 -2.78 16.89
CA GLN A 84 15.59 -3.32 17.95
C GLN A 84 15.47 -2.50 19.25
N ALA A 85 15.55 -1.17 19.15
CA ALA A 85 15.37 -0.27 20.29
C ALA A 85 13.99 -0.42 20.96
N ILE A 86 12.93 -0.57 20.16
CA ILE A 86 11.57 -0.84 20.67
C ILE A 86 11.52 -2.18 21.42
N ARG A 87 12.13 -3.24 20.88
CA ARG A 87 12.20 -4.56 21.54
C ARG A 87 12.90 -4.46 22.90
N GLU A 88 14.04 -3.79 22.94
CA GLU A 88 14.82 -3.60 24.18
C GLU A 88 14.05 -2.75 25.21
N ALA A 89 13.42 -1.66 24.77
CA ALA A 89 12.62 -0.82 25.66
C ALA A 89 11.42 -1.59 26.22
N LYS A 90 10.72 -2.40 25.41
CA LYS A 90 9.62 -3.28 25.87
C LYS A 90 10.11 -4.33 26.87
N ALA A 91 11.32 -4.87 26.70
CA ALA A 91 11.91 -5.83 27.64
C ALA A 91 12.15 -5.25 29.04
N SER A 92 12.27 -3.92 29.18
CA SER A 92 12.37 -3.25 30.49
C SER A 92 11.05 -3.17 31.26
N LEU A 93 9.92 -3.45 30.59
CA LEU A 93 8.59 -3.44 31.22
C LEU A 93 8.30 -4.79 31.89
N SER A 94 7.33 -4.79 32.80
CA SER A 94 6.79 -6.06 33.29
C SER A 94 6.08 -6.80 32.15
N GLU A 95 5.99 -8.13 32.23
CA GLU A 95 5.32 -8.95 31.21
C GLU A 95 3.89 -8.45 30.90
N ILE A 96 3.13 -8.13 31.97
CA ILE A 96 1.76 -7.58 31.85
C ILE A 96 1.78 -6.21 31.17
N ASP A 97 2.67 -5.30 31.59
CA ASP A 97 2.76 -3.95 30.99
C ASP A 97 3.17 -4.02 29.51
N SER A 98 4.12 -4.90 29.18
CA SER A 98 4.57 -5.14 27.82
C SER A 98 3.42 -5.66 26.94
N LYS A 99 2.63 -6.61 27.45
CA LYS A 99 1.48 -7.14 26.73
C LYS A 99 0.36 -6.11 26.55
N ILE A 100 0.11 -5.29 27.56
CA ILE A 100 -0.84 -4.17 27.49
C ILE A 100 -0.42 -3.18 26.39
N VAL A 101 0.86 -2.82 26.31
CA VAL A 101 1.38 -1.92 25.27
C VAL A 101 1.24 -2.54 23.88
N GLU A 102 1.59 -3.82 23.71
CA GLU A 102 1.44 -4.54 22.44
C GLU A 102 -0.02 -4.51 21.94
N MET A 103 -0.98 -4.90 22.79
CA MET A 103 -2.38 -4.94 22.39
C MET A 103 -2.94 -3.57 22.02
N ILE A 104 -2.56 -2.51 22.74
CA ILE A 104 -3.14 -1.18 22.53
C ILE A 104 -2.42 -0.43 21.41
N ALA A 105 -1.10 -0.38 21.43
CA ALA A 105 -0.31 0.44 20.52
C ALA A 105 -0.03 -0.25 19.17
N GLU A 106 0.16 -1.57 19.15
CA GLU A 106 0.51 -2.31 17.92
C GLU A 106 -0.73 -2.95 17.28
N GLN A 107 -1.62 -3.52 18.09
CA GLN A 107 -2.83 -4.20 17.58
C GLN A 107 -4.07 -3.29 17.55
N GLY A 108 -4.02 -2.11 18.17
CA GLY A 108 -5.14 -1.16 18.18
C GLY A 108 -6.35 -1.61 19.01
N SER A 109 -6.17 -2.52 19.97
CA SER A 109 -7.25 -3.03 20.83
C SER A 109 -7.77 -1.97 21.79
N SER A 110 -9.06 -2.05 22.14
CA SER A 110 -9.64 -1.18 23.16
C SER A 110 -9.23 -1.58 24.57
N TYR A 111 -9.27 -0.65 25.54
CA TYR A 111 -8.96 -0.95 26.95
C TYR A 111 -9.83 -2.07 27.54
N LYS A 112 -11.08 -2.19 27.09
CA LYS A 112 -12.02 -3.23 27.55
C LYS A 112 -11.60 -4.62 27.04
N GLU A 113 -11.24 -4.72 25.76
CA GLU A 113 -10.77 -5.97 25.17
C GLU A 113 -9.45 -6.41 25.79
N THR A 114 -8.52 -5.48 25.98
CA THR A 114 -7.25 -5.74 26.67
C THR A 114 -7.50 -6.19 28.11
N ALA A 115 -8.43 -5.56 28.85
CA ALA A 115 -8.74 -5.97 30.23
C ALA A 115 -9.30 -7.39 30.33
N ARG A 116 -10.16 -7.78 29.38
CA ARG A 116 -10.66 -9.16 29.29
C ARG A 116 -9.51 -10.14 29.07
N TYR A 117 -8.67 -9.90 28.07
CA TYR A 117 -7.52 -10.76 27.77
C TYR A 117 -6.54 -10.88 28.96
N ILE A 118 -6.18 -9.75 29.58
CA ILE A 118 -5.27 -9.75 30.73
C ILE A 118 -5.87 -10.48 31.93
N THR A 119 -7.18 -10.39 32.13
CA THR A 119 -7.89 -11.12 33.18
C THR A 119 -7.88 -12.62 32.94
N GLU A 120 -8.06 -13.05 31.69
CA GLU A 120 -8.07 -14.47 31.30
C GLU A 120 -6.69 -15.12 31.40
N HIS A 121 -5.62 -14.40 31.02
CA HIS A 121 -4.27 -14.98 30.88
C HIS A 121 -3.31 -14.65 32.02
N TYR A 122 -3.57 -13.61 32.81
CA TYR A 122 -2.64 -13.14 33.83
C TYR A 122 -3.33 -12.95 35.18
N LYS A 123 -3.97 -11.80 35.38
CA LYS A 123 -4.60 -11.43 36.65
C LYS A 123 -5.82 -10.56 36.39
N LYS A 124 -6.82 -10.70 37.25
CA LYS A 124 -8.05 -9.91 37.17
C LYS A 124 -7.74 -8.41 37.18
N MET A 125 -8.16 -7.72 36.13
CA MET A 125 -7.87 -6.31 35.92
C MET A 125 -9.04 -5.62 35.22
N SER A 126 -9.44 -4.44 35.69
CA SER A 126 -10.44 -3.60 35.01
C SER A 126 -9.82 -2.79 33.87
N ASP A 127 -10.65 -2.32 32.93
CA ASP A 127 -10.26 -1.41 31.85
C ASP A 127 -9.62 -0.10 32.38
N VAL A 128 -10.12 0.44 33.48
CA VAL A 128 -9.51 1.59 34.17
C VAL A 128 -8.09 1.27 34.66
N THR A 129 -7.89 0.07 35.20
CA THR A 129 -6.59 -0.38 35.70
C THR A 129 -5.62 -0.63 34.54
N VAL A 130 -6.08 -1.24 33.45
CA VAL A 130 -5.30 -1.40 32.20
C VAL A 130 -4.86 -0.03 31.67
N LYS A 131 -5.76 0.95 31.62
CA LYS A 131 -5.42 2.32 31.19
C LYS A 131 -4.33 2.93 32.08
N SER A 132 -4.40 2.75 33.39
CA SER A 132 -3.37 3.21 34.33
C SER A 132 -2.01 2.54 34.07
N HIS A 133 -2.00 1.22 33.88
CA HIS A 133 -0.81 0.45 33.52
C HIS A 133 -0.21 0.95 32.20
N TYR A 134 -1.04 1.09 31.15
CA TYR A 134 -0.62 1.61 29.86
C TYR A 134 0.03 3.00 29.96
N CYS A 135 -0.61 3.95 30.64
CA CYS A 135 -0.04 5.29 30.83
C CYS A 135 1.28 5.27 31.62
N LYS A 136 1.42 4.41 32.63
CA LYS A 136 2.68 4.24 33.38
C LYS A 136 3.78 3.62 32.51
N ALA A 137 3.44 2.61 31.71
CA ALA A 137 4.35 2.00 30.75
C ALA A 137 4.86 3.03 29.73
N LEU A 138 3.96 3.84 29.15
CA LEU A 138 4.35 4.92 28.23
C LEU A 138 5.29 5.95 28.88
N LYS A 139 5.04 6.32 30.15
CA LYS A 139 5.94 7.22 30.89
C LYS A 139 7.33 6.62 31.10
N LYS A 140 7.44 5.31 31.32
CA LYS A 140 8.73 4.59 31.45
C LYS A 140 9.45 4.49 30.10
N LEU A 141 8.71 4.23 29.02
CA LEU A 141 9.28 4.11 27.67
C LEU A 141 9.69 5.46 27.07
N ALA A 142 9.00 6.55 27.41
CA ALA A 142 9.25 7.88 26.86
C ALA A 142 10.72 8.34 26.89
N PRO A 143 11.48 8.25 28.01
CA PRO A 143 12.89 8.60 28.02
C PRO A 143 13.75 7.65 27.19
N LEU A 144 13.45 6.34 27.19
CA LEU A 144 14.21 5.31 26.46
C LEU A 144 14.10 5.47 24.94
N LEU A 145 12.95 5.92 24.47
CA LEU A 145 12.65 6.10 23.05
C LEU A 145 12.88 7.55 22.58
N LYS A 146 13.33 8.46 23.44
CA LYS A 146 13.56 9.87 23.07
C LYS A 146 14.70 10.03 22.07
N ALA A 147 15.68 9.13 22.08
CA ALA A 147 16.80 9.14 21.15
C ALA A 147 16.41 8.74 19.71
N TYR A 148 15.21 8.19 19.52
CA TYR A 148 14.71 7.67 18.24
C TYR A 148 13.52 8.46 17.69
N ARG A 149 13.29 9.67 18.23
CA ARG A 149 12.30 10.65 17.75
C ARG A 149 12.97 11.72 16.89
#